data_AF-A0A4Y2UVR5-F1
#
_entry.id   AF-A0A4Y2UVR5-F1
#
_cell.length_a   1.000
_cell.length_b   1.000
_cell.length_c   1.000
_cell.angle_alpha   90.00
_cell.angle_beta   90.00
_cell.angle_gamma   90.00
#
_symmetry.space_group_name_H-M   'P 1'
#
loop_
_entity.id
_entity.type
_entity.pdbx_description
1 polymer ?
#
loop_
_entity_poly.entity_id
_entity_poly.type
_entity_poly.pdbx_seq_one_letter_code
_entity_poly.pdbx_strand_id
1 'polypeptide(L)'
;MSGEELLVEPFAITLFLGIFSLISLYWYTTLNFDYWKKRGIPYVTPTLPFLGSLFPLFWKVCPSLSLLFYPFMQGVLKAFRQT
;
A
#
# COMPACT_ATOMS: atom_id res chain seq x y z
N MET A 1 26.12 32.44 20.28
CA MET A 1 25.28 31.79 19.25
C MET A 1 25.71 30.33 19.23
N SER A 2 25.00 29.49 19.98
CA SER A 2 25.33 28.08 20.23
C SER A 2 25.03 27.24 18.99
N GLY A 3 25.94 26.35 18.60
CA GLY A 3 25.83 25.52 17.38
C GLY A 3 24.66 24.53 17.37
N GLU A 4 23.90 24.47 18.45
CA GLU A 4 22.77 23.56 18.67
C GLU A 4 21.49 24.10 18.00
N GLU A 5 21.35 25.42 17.91
CA GLU A 5 20.20 26.05 17.23
C GLU A 5 20.28 25.90 15.70
N LEU A 6 21.48 25.68 15.15
CA LEU A 6 21.68 25.52 13.70
C LEU A 6 21.15 24.17 13.18
N LEU A 7 21.05 23.16 14.05
CA LEU A 7 20.60 21.81 13.68
C LEU A 7 19.12 21.57 14.05
N VAL A 8 18.64 22.14 15.15
CA VAL A 8 17.27 21.90 15.66
C VAL A 8 16.21 22.53 14.76
N GLU A 9 16.42 23.76 14.29
CA GLU A 9 15.48 24.50 13.43
C GLU A 9 15.16 23.79 12.10
N PRO A 10 16.16 23.36 11.28
CA PRO A 10 15.86 22.67 10.02
C PRO A 10 15.25 21.28 10.24
N PHE A 11 15.60 20.60 11.35
CA PHE A 11 15.05 19.27 11.67
C PHE A 11 13.57 19.37 12.03
N ALA A 12 13.19 20.34 12.86
CA ALA A 12 11.81 20.57 13.27
C ALA A 12 10.93 20.89 12.05
N ILE A 13 11.40 21.77 11.16
CA ILE A 13 10.69 22.13 9.92
C ILE A 13 10.52 20.91 9.01
N THR A 14 11.56 20.10 8.84
CA THR A 14 11.52 18.89 8.00
C THR A 14 10.51 17.88 8.54
N LEU A 15 10.50 17.64 9.85
CA LEU A 15 9.54 16.73 10.48
C LEU A 15 8.10 17.24 10.34
N PHE A 16 7.88 18.54 10.56
CA PHE A 16 6.56 19.14 10.43
C PHE A 16 6.02 19.02 8.99
N LEU A 17 6.84 19.36 8.00
CA LEU A 17 6.48 19.21 6.58
C LEU A 17 6.22 17.75 6.21
N GLY A 18 7.03 16.82 6.70
CA GLY A 18 6.85 15.39 6.46
C GLY A 18 5.52 14.87 7.01
N ILE A 19 5.20 15.18 8.27
CA ILE A 19 3.95 14.78 8.92
C ILE A 19 2.75 15.43 8.22
N PHE A 20 2.83 16.72 7.91
CA PHE A 20 1.76 17.44 7.21
C PHE A 20 1.49 16.86 5.82
N SER A 21 2.55 16.51 5.09
CA SER A 21 2.47 15.81 3.80
C SER A 21 1.75 14.47 3.92
N LEU A 22 2.14 13.62 4.87
CA LEU A 22 1.52 12.30 5.12
C LEU A 22 0.03 12.43 5.43
N ILE A 23 -0.36 13.38 6.29
CA ILE A 23 -1.75 13.62 6.67
C ILE A 23 -2.54 14.14 5.46
N SER A 24 -2.00 15.10 4.73
CA SER A 24 -2.65 15.67 3.54
C SER A 24 -2.88 14.60 2.46
N LEU A 25 -1.91 13.71 2.30
CA LEU A 25 -1.96 12.61 1.35
C LEU A 25 -2.98 11.54 1.75
N TYR A 26 -3.03 11.19 3.03
CA TYR A 26 -4.08 10.31 3.58
C TYR A 26 -5.48 10.91 3.39
N TRP A 27 -5.63 12.20 3.68
CA TRP A 27 -6.90 12.90 3.50
C TRP A 27 -7.31 12.97 2.03
N TYR A 28 -6.39 13.34 1.14
CA TYR A 28 -6.64 13.41 -0.30
C TYR A 28 -7.10 12.08 -0.88
N THR A 29 -6.48 10.98 -0.48
CA THR A 29 -6.84 9.64 -0.96
C THR A 29 -8.17 9.13 -0.40
N THR A 30 -8.54 9.51 0.83
CA THR A 30 -9.79 9.05 1.49
C THR A 30 -11.01 9.92 1.19
N LEU A 31 -10.83 11.19 0.79
CA LEU A 31 -11.90 12.13 0.45
C LEU A 31 -12.94 11.60 -0.56
N ASN A 32 -12.52 10.74 -1.49
CA ASN A 32 -13.36 10.24 -2.57
C ASN A 32 -13.99 8.85 -2.27
N PHE A 33 -13.72 8.26 -1.11
CA PHE A 33 -14.22 6.91 -0.78
C PHE A 33 -15.75 6.84 -0.64
N ASP A 34 -16.39 7.98 -0.35
CA ASP A 34 -17.85 8.08 -0.24
C ASP A 34 -18.56 8.37 -1.58
N TYR A 35 -17.84 8.51 -2.69
CA TYR A 35 -18.43 8.86 -3.99
C TYR A 35 -19.51 7.86 -4.43
N TRP A 36 -19.20 6.56 -4.35
CA TRP A 36 -20.13 5.48 -4.74
C TRP A 36 -21.24 5.27 -3.71
N LYS A 37 -20.92 5.46 -2.42
CA LYS A 37 -21.87 5.42 -1.31
C LYS A 37 -23.01 6.42 -1.50
N LYS A 38 -22.68 7.67 -1.87
CA LYS A 38 -23.67 8.74 -2.12
C LYS A 38 -24.62 8.44 -3.28
N ARG A 39 -24.22 7.57 -4.21
CA ARG A 39 -25.02 7.19 -5.40
C ARG A 39 -25.81 5.89 -5.22
N GLY A 40 -25.72 5.24 -4.04
CA GLY A 40 -26.37 3.96 -3.79
C GLY A 40 -25.83 2.81 -4.66
N ILE A 41 -24.65 2.99 -5.26
CA ILE A 41 -24.04 1.97 -6.11
C ILE A 41 -23.25 1.01 -5.20
N PRO A 42 -23.51 -0.31 -5.24
CA PRO A 42 -22.71 -1.28 -4.50
C PRO A 42 -21.24 -1.15 -4.87
N TYR A 43 -20.37 -0.91 -3.89
CA TYR A 43 -18.94 -0.76 -4.09
C TYR A 43 -18.16 -1.59 -3.08
N VAL A 44 -16.96 -2.03 -3.48
CA VAL A 44 -16.03 -2.71 -2.57
C VAL A 44 -15.42 -1.65 -1.67
N THR A 45 -15.63 -1.77 -0.36
CA THR A 45 -15.04 -0.85 0.61
C THR A 45 -13.52 -0.84 0.46
N PRO A 46 -12.90 0.30 0.10
CA PRO A 46 -11.45 0.36 -0.02
C PRO A 46 -10.81 0.20 1.37
N THR A 47 -10.20 -0.95 1.62
CA THR A 47 -9.59 -1.28 2.93
C THR A 47 -8.28 -0.53 3.18
N LEU A 48 -7.63 -0.04 2.11
CA LEU A 48 -6.33 0.64 2.20
C LEU A 48 -6.36 2.02 1.51
N PRO A 49 -5.93 3.09 2.20
CA PRO A 49 -5.59 4.34 1.54
C PRO A 49 -4.41 4.06 0.60
N PHE A 50 -4.49 4.51 -0.66
CA PHE A 50 -3.67 4.16 -1.84
C PHE A 50 -4.11 2.99 -2.70
N LEU A 51 -4.25 1.77 -2.16
CA LEU A 51 -4.56 0.61 -3.02
C LEU A 51 -6.07 0.47 -3.32
N GLY A 52 -6.94 1.09 -2.54
CA GLY A 52 -8.38 1.06 -2.78
C GLY A 52 -8.93 -0.36 -2.92
N SER A 53 -9.62 -0.62 -4.03
CA SER A 53 -10.15 -1.95 -4.40
C SER A 53 -9.16 -2.86 -5.13
N LEU A 54 -7.92 -2.43 -5.37
CA LEU A 54 -6.88 -3.26 -6.00
C LEU A 54 -6.23 -4.24 -5.02
N PHE A 55 -6.32 -3.99 -3.71
CA PHE A 55 -5.78 -4.91 -2.70
C PHE A 55 -6.24 -6.37 -2.87
N PRO A 56 -7.52 -6.67 -3.10
CA PRO A 56 -7.95 -8.05 -3.37
C PRO A 56 -7.37 -8.64 -4.67
N LEU A 57 -6.90 -7.84 -5.65
CA LEU A 57 -6.19 -8.37 -6.82
C LEU A 57 -4.77 -8.80 -6.50
N PHE A 58 -4.11 -8.12 -5.56
CA PHE A 58 -2.77 -8.51 -5.10
C PHE A 58 -2.81 -9.63 -4.06
N TRP A 59 -3.86 -9.70 -3.25
CA TRP A 59 -4.00 -10.70 -2.18
C TRP A 59 -4.68 -12.00 -2.65
N LYS A 60 -5.69 -11.92 -3.54
CA LYS A 60 -6.13 -13.11 -4.28
C LYS A 60 -5.13 -13.35 -5.39
N VAL A 61 -4.12 -14.16 -5.10
CA VAL A 61 -3.35 -14.86 -6.14
C VAL A 61 -4.35 -15.40 -7.16
N CYS A 62 -4.37 -14.85 -8.38
CA CYS A 62 -5.27 -15.32 -9.42
C CYS A 62 -5.09 -16.84 -9.58
N PRO A 63 -6.16 -17.65 -9.60
CA PRO A 63 -6.04 -19.08 -9.86
C PRO A 63 -5.28 -19.36 -11.16
N SER A 64 -5.41 -18.50 -12.17
CA SER A 64 -4.64 -18.58 -13.42
C SER A 64 -3.13 -18.38 -13.23
N LEU A 65 -2.72 -17.51 -12.30
CA LEU A 65 -1.32 -17.28 -11.97
C LEU A 65 -0.73 -18.47 -11.22
N SER A 66 -1.52 -19.10 -10.33
CA SER A 66 -1.11 -20.36 -9.70
C SER A 66 -0.84 -21.45 -10.74
N LEU A 67 -1.67 -21.56 -11.79
CA LEU A 67 -1.50 -22.50 -12.91
C LEU A 67 -0.21 -22.28 -13.70
N LEU A 68 0.25 -21.02 -13.80
CA LEU A 68 1.49 -20.65 -14.48
C LEU A 68 2.74 -20.99 -13.65
N PHE A 69 2.64 -20.89 -12.33
CA PHE A 69 3.73 -21.25 -11.41
C PHE A 69 3.72 -22.72 -10.96
N TYR A 70 2.60 -23.44 -11.09
CA TYR A 70 2.46 -24.87 -10.74
C TYR A 70 3.52 -25.78 -11.39
N PRO A 71 3.81 -25.72 -12.72
CA PRO A 71 4.82 -26.59 -13.32
C PRO A 71 6.24 -26.25 -12.87
N PHE A 72 6.55 -24.96 -12.64
CA PHE A 72 7.84 -24.52 -12.11
C PHE A 72 8.04 -24.99 -10.66
N MET A 73 7.02 -24.83 -9.82
CA MET A 73 7.04 -25.28 -8.43
C MET A 73 7.17 -26.81 -8.30
N GLN A 74 6.55 -27.57 -9.20
CA GLN A 74 6.76 -29.02 -9.26
C GLN A 74 8.20 -29.42 -9.57
N GLY A 75 8.89 -28.68 -10.43
CA GLY A 75 10.31 -28.91 -10.72
C GLY A 75 11.19 -28.68 -9.49
N VAL A 76 10.97 -27.58 -8.78
CA VAL A 76 11.71 -27.23 -7.56
C VAL A 76 11.44 -28.22 -6.43
N LEU A 77 10.19 -28.64 -6.23
CA LEU A 77 9.82 -29.61 -5.19
C LEU A 77 10.37 -31.02 -5.48
N LYS A 78 10.50 -31.41 -6.75
CA LYS A 78 11.15 -32.66 -7.13
C LYS A 78 12.67 -32.61 -6.91
N ALA A 79 13.29 -31.47 -7.21
CA ALA A 79 14.72 -31.25 -6.96
C ALA A 79 15.05 -31.32 -5.46
N PHE A 80 14.23 -30.69 -4.61
CA PHE A 80 14.41 -30.72 -3.15
C PHE A 80 14.13 -32.08 -2.50
N ARG A 81 13.37 -32.96 -3.15
CA ARG A 81 13.08 -34.31 -2.64
C ARG A 81 14.19 -35.31 -2.98
N GLN A 82 15.11 -34.96 -3.89
CA GLN A 82 16.20 -35.83 -4.34
C GLN A 82 17.58 -35.46 -3.76
N THR A 83 17.67 -34.38 -3.00
CA THR A 83 18.80 -34.03 -2.12
C THR A 83 18.47 -34.36 -0.67
#